data_AF-A0A101HS67-F1
#
_entry.id   AF-A0A101HS67-F1
#
_cell.length_a   1.000
_cell.length_b   1.000
_cell.length_c   1.000
_cell.angle_alpha   90.00
_cell.angle_beta   90.00
_cell.angle_gamma   90.00
#
_symmetry.space_group_name_H-M   'P 1'
#
loop_
_entity.id
_entity.type
_entity.pdbx_description
1 polymer ?
#
loop_
_entity_poly.entity_id
_entity_poly.type
_entity_poly.pdbx_seq_one_letter_code
_entity_poly.pdbx_strand_id
1 'polypeptide(L)'
;SNHIAGEFGYMSFDRNGPECSCGRKGCWLTLVGSRELKNLIRDNRLNDYLEFFSMGLLNIVNGLDPDMVIISGALEEYWDSVLPALKTKLKNSALFELSSMEIVKSAFDDREGPIFGGALMGLRKYLNIETGVL
;
A
#
# COMPACT_ATOMS: atom_id res chain seq x y z
N SER A 1 21.17 -10.16 1.36
CA SER A 1 20.40 -8.89 1.25
C SER A 1 20.16 -8.34 2.65
N ASN A 2 19.85 -7.05 2.82
CA ASN A 2 19.53 -6.49 4.14
C ASN A 2 18.05 -6.69 4.54
N HIS A 3 17.29 -7.49 3.78
CA HIS A 3 15.87 -7.80 4.03
C HIS A 3 14.94 -6.58 4.17
N ILE A 4 15.26 -5.47 3.49
CA ILE A 4 14.49 -4.20 3.51
C ILE A 4 13.77 -3.92 2.18
N ALA A 5 13.51 -4.96 1.38
CA ALA A 5 12.75 -4.77 0.14
C ALA A 5 11.30 -4.37 0.46
N GLY A 6 10.68 -3.57 -0.41
CA GLY A 6 9.27 -3.19 -0.26
C GLY A 6 9.01 -2.00 0.67
N GLU A 7 10.04 -1.28 1.11
CA GLU A 7 9.94 -0.04 1.90
C GLU A 7 9.42 1.17 1.08
N PHE A 8 8.36 0.96 0.30
CA PHE A 8 7.71 1.92 -0.60
C PHE A 8 7.15 3.13 0.15
N GLY A 9 6.83 2.98 1.43
CA GLY A 9 6.40 4.07 2.31
C GLY A 9 7.38 5.25 2.38
N TYR A 10 8.66 5.03 2.06
CA TYR A 10 9.68 6.08 2.09
C TYR A 10 9.96 6.74 0.73
N MET A 11 9.19 6.43 -0.33
CA MET A 11 9.23 7.21 -1.58
C MET A 11 8.85 8.66 -1.30
N SER A 12 9.59 9.65 -1.81
CA SER A 12 9.32 11.08 -1.58
C SER A 12 8.46 11.66 -2.71
N PHE A 13 7.30 12.21 -2.35
CA PHE A 13 6.32 12.79 -3.27
C PHE A 13 6.21 14.32 -3.13
N ASP A 14 6.43 14.86 -1.94
CA ASP A 14 6.35 16.30 -1.69
C ASP A 14 7.57 16.81 -0.91
N ARG A 15 8.40 17.62 -1.57
CA ARG A 15 9.59 18.23 -0.95
C ARG A 15 9.24 19.22 0.15
N ASN A 16 8.03 19.76 0.13
CA ASN A 16 7.51 20.69 1.14
C ASN A 16 6.57 19.99 2.15
N GLY A 17 6.39 18.68 2.01
CA GLY A 17 5.48 17.89 2.84
C GLY A 17 5.98 17.65 4.27
N PRO A 18 5.24 16.86 5.07
CA PRO A 18 5.57 16.57 6.46
C PRO A 18 6.94 15.90 6.61
N GLU A 19 7.60 16.15 7.74
CA GLU A 19 8.83 15.45 8.10
C GLU A 19 8.56 13.96 8.34
N CYS A 20 9.42 13.12 7.78
CA CYS A 20 9.39 11.68 7.95
C CYS A 20 10.49 11.23 8.92
N SER A 21 10.24 10.15 9.66
CA SER A 21 11.23 9.52 10.54
C SER A 21 12.52 9.07 9.83
N CYS A 22 12.49 8.87 8.50
CA CYS A 22 13.71 8.59 7.72
C CYS A 22 14.59 9.82 7.47
N GLY A 23 14.18 11.01 7.91
CA GLY A 23 14.91 12.28 7.73
C GLY A 23 14.59 13.07 6.46
N ARG A 24 13.71 12.55 5.59
CA ARG A 24 13.22 13.25 4.38
C ARG A 24 11.85 13.92 4.61
N LYS A 25 11.37 14.66 3.62
CA LYS A 25 10.05 15.30 3.62
C LYS A 25 9.10 14.68 2.59
N GLY A 26 7.81 14.69 2.93
CA GLY A 26 6.70 14.20 2.10
C GLY A 26 6.92 12.78 1.59
N CYS A 27 7.36 11.89 2.48
CA CYS A 27 7.39 10.47 2.17
C CYS A 27 5.96 9.94 2.02
N TRP A 28 5.77 8.94 1.17
CA TRP A 28 4.45 8.37 0.89
C TRP A 28 3.70 8.00 2.18
N LEU A 29 4.39 7.35 3.13
CA LEU A 29 3.85 6.98 4.43
C LEU A 29 3.30 8.17 5.23
N THR A 30 3.91 9.36 5.14
CA THR A 30 3.42 10.54 5.88
C THR A 30 2.18 11.15 5.25
N LEU A 31 1.94 10.88 3.97
CA LEU A 31 0.80 11.40 3.20
C LEU A 31 -0.35 10.40 3.12
N VAL A 32 -0.07 9.09 3.15
CA VAL A 32 -1.06 8.03 2.94
C VAL A 32 -1.10 6.96 4.03
N GLY A 33 -0.43 7.19 5.16
CA GLY A 33 -0.50 6.31 6.31
C GLY A 33 -1.88 6.33 6.99
N SER A 34 -2.17 5.32 7.81
CA SER A 34 -3.48 5.12 8.46
C SER A 34 -3.95 6.32 9.29
N ARG A 35 -3.02 7.03 9.94
CA ARG A 35 -3.35 8.25 10.70
C ARG A 35 -3.80 9.38 9.78
N GLU A 36 -3.10 9.56 8.66
CA GLU A 36 -3.42 10.61 7.71
C GLU A 36 -4.70 10.32 6.95
N LEU A 37 -4.96 9.06 6.59
CA LEU A 37 -6.26 8.62 6.07
C LEU A 37 -7.41 9.06 6.99
N LYS A 38 -7.31 8.78 8.29
CA LYS A 38 -8.34 9.15 9.28
C LYS A 38 -8.51 10.67 9.41
N ASN A 39 -7.41 11.44 9.38
CA ASN A 39 -7.47 12.90 9.41
C ASN A 39 -8.18 13.44 8.16
N LEU A 40 -7.77 13.02 6.97
CA LEU A 40 -8.31 13.50 5.72
C LEU A 40 -9.77 13.12 5.54
N ILE A 41 -10.18 11.92 5.97
CA ILE A 41 -11.60 11.53 5.95
C ILE A 41 -12.44 12.42 6.87
N ARG A 42 -11.99 12.65 8.11
CA ARG A 42 -12.67 13.54 9.06
C ARG A 42 -12.85 14.94 8.49
N ASP A 43 -11.86 15.42 7.74
CA ASP A 43 -11.84 16.75 7.15
C ASP A 43 -12.48 16.80 5.75
N ASN A 44 -13.11 15.69 5.30
CA ASN A 44 -13.74 15.54 3.97
C ASN A 44 -12.79 15.75 2.77
N ARG A 45 -11.54 15.30 2.93
CA ARG A 45 -10.41 15.43 2.00
C ARG A 45 -9.89 14.09 1.49
N LEU A 46 -10.76 13.08 1.35
CA LEU A 46 -10.37 11.76 0.84
C LEU A 46 -9.70 11.82 -0.55
N ASN A 47 -10.06 12.79 -1.38
CA ASN A 47 -9.41 12.97 -2.69
C ASN A 47 -7.93 13.31 -2.58
N ASP A 48 -7.51 14.05 -1.55
CA ASP A 48 -6.09 14.37 -1.33
C ASP A 48 -5.31 13.10 -0.97
N TYR A 49 -5.92 12.20 -0.18
CA TYR A 49 -5.36 10.89 0.12
C TYR A 49 -5.19 10.06 -1.18
N LEU A 50 -6.26 9.98 -1.97
CA LEU A 50 -6.28 9.21 -3.22
C LEU A 50 -5.31 9.76 -4.25
N GLU A 51 -5.03 11.07 -4.25
CA GLU A 51 -4.03 11.69 -5.12
C GLU A 51 -2.67 11.03 -4.93
N PHE A 52 -2.13 11.10 -3.71
CA PHE A 52 -0.82 10.53 -3.40
C PHE A 52 -0.84 9.00 -3.36
N PHE A 53 -1.93 8.38 -2.92
CA PHE A 53 -2.03 6.93 -2.87
C PHE A 53 -1.95 6.33 -4.28
N SER A 54 -2.69 6.90 -5.23
CA SER A 54 -2.67 6.44 -6.62
C SER A 54 -1.30 6.63 -7.28
N MET A 55 -0.61 7.75 -7.02
CA MET A 55 0.74 7.98 -7.56
C MET A 55 1.74 6.94 -7.07
N GLY A 56 1.73 6.64 -5.76
CA GLY A 56 2.61 5.61 -5.20
C GLY A 56 2.28 4.21 -5.70
N LEU A 57 0.99 3.88 -5.78
CA LEU A 57 0.56 2.60 -6.32
C LEU A 57 0.95 2.43 -7.78
N LEU A 58 0.80 3.47 -8.63
CA LEU A 58 1.26 3.41 -10.03
C LEU A 58 2.76 3.18 -10.16
N ASN A 59 3.57 3.78 -9.30
CA ASN A 59 5.01 3.53 -9.32
C ASN A 59 5.34 2.06 -9.00
N ILE A 60 4.62 1.46 -8.05
CA ILE A 60 4.76 0.04 -7.70
C ILE A 60 4.30 -0.84 -8.86
N VAL A 61 3.11 -0.58 -9.39
CA VAL A 61 2.51 -1.35 -10.49
C VAL A 61 3.38 -1.29 -11.74
N ASN A 62 3.79 -0.09 -12.17
CA ASN A 62 4.67 0.06 -13.34
C ASN A 62 6.06 -0.56 -13.12
N GLY A 63 6.54 -0.62 -11.88
CA GLY A 63 7.85 -1.18 -11.55
C GLY A 63 7.87 -2.69 -11.42
N LEU A 64 6.76 -3.31 -11.01
CA LEU A 64 6.68 -4.74 -10.71
C LEU A 64 5.80 -5.53 -11.68
N ASP A 65 4.95 -4.85 -12.44
CA ASP A 65 3.95 -5.43 -13.35
C ASP A 65 3.15 -6.60 -12.74
N PRO A 66 2.47 -6.39 -11.59
CA PRO A 66 1.80 -7.48 -10.89
C PRO A 66 0.43 -7.80 -11.53
N ASP A 67 0.08 -9.08 -11.57
CA ASP A 67 -1.29 -9.52 -11.94
C ASP A 67 -2.33 -9.11 -10.88
N MET A 68 -1.92 -8.95 -9.62
CA MET A 68 -2.82 -8.64 -8.51
C MET A 68 -2.16 -7.73 -7.47
N VAL A 69 -2.94 -6.76 -6.98
CA VAL A 69 -2.61 -5.91 -5.83
C VAL A 69 -3.62 -6.20 -4.72
N ILE A 70 -3.11 -6.71 -3.60
CA ILE A 70 -3.89 -6.88 -2.37
C ILE A 70 -3.61 -5.67 -1.48
N ILE A 71 -4.66 -4.91 -1.15
CA ILE A 71 -4.58 -3.79 -0.23
C ILE A 71 -5.04 -4.28 1.15
N SER A 72 -4.18 -4.09 2.14
CA SER A 72 -4.51 -4.30 3.55
C SER A 72 -4.35 -3.00 4.34
N GLY A 73 -4.94 -2.93 5.53
CA GLY A 73 -4.80 -1.77 6.39
C GLY A 73 -6.12 -1.07 6.65
N ALA A 74 -6.04 0.05 7.37
CA ALA A 74 -7.14 0.99 7.62
C ALA A 74 -7.94 1.44 6.39
N LEU A 75 -7.45 1.24 5.16
CA LEU A 75 -8.20 1.52 3.93
C LEU A 75 -9.38 0.55 3.74
N GLU A 76 -9.33 -0.64 4.34
CA GLU A 76 -10.39 -1.65 4.33
C GLU A 76 -11.71 -1.12 4.92
N GLU A 77 -11.63 -0.27 5.96
CA GLU A 77 -12.80 0.38 6.59
C GLU A 77 -13.61 1.26 5.59
N TYR A 78 -12.97 1.71 4.51
CA TYR A 78 -13.54 2.63 3.53
C TYR A 78 -13.59 2.03 2.11
N TRP A 79 -13.46 0.71 1.99
CA TRP A 79 -13.23 0.03 0.71
C TRP A 79 -14.25 0.34 -0.38
N ASP A 80 -15.54 0.35 -0.04
CA ASP A 80 -16.62 0.52 -1.01
C ASP A 80 -16.61 1.91 -1.68
N SER A 81 -16.13 2.94 -0.98
CA SER A 81 -15.99 4.29 -1.53
C SER A 81 -14.62 4.52 -2.17
N VAL A 82 -13.56 3.93 -1.60
CA VAL A 82 -12.18 4.08 -2.07
C VAL A 82 -11.95 3.33 -3.38
N LEU A 83 -12.37 2.08 -3.49
CA LEU A 83 -12.02 1.22 -4.63
C LEU A 83 -12.49 1.80 -5.98
N PRO A 84 -13.74 2.27 -6.15
CA PRO A 84 -14.17 2.86 -7.43
C PRO A 84 -13.39 4.13 -7.79
N ALA A 85 -13.13 4.99 -6.79
CA ALA A 85 -12.38 6.23 -6.98
C ALA A 85 -10.91 5.96 -7.34
N LEU A 86 -10.27 5.01 -6.65
CA LEU A 86 -8.92 4.56 -6.93
C LEU A 86 -8.82 3.98 -8.35
N LYS A 87 -9.70 3.06 -8.74
CA LYS A 87 -9.72 2.48 -10.09
C LYS A 87 -9.87 3.54 -11.17
N THR A 88 -10.75 4.51 -10.95
CA THR A 88 -10.93 5.65 -11.86
C THR A 88 -9.64 6.45 -12.02
N LYS A 89 -8.98 6.75 -10.90
CA LYS A 89 -7.75 7.55 -10.88
C LYS A 89 -6.58 6.83 -11.54
N LEU A 90 -6.38 5.54 -11.24
CA LEU A 90 -5.36 4.71 -11.88
C LEU A 90 -5.57 4.64 -13.39
N LYS A 91 -6.80 4.41 -13.85
CA LYS A 91 -7.13 4.36 -15.29
C LYS A 91 -6.80 5.66 -16.02
N ASN A 92 -7.02 6.81 -15.39
CA ASN A 92 -6.75 8.12 -15.99
C ASN A 92 -5.26 8.49 -15.99
N SER A 93 -4.46 7.85 -15.15
CA SER A 93 -3.04 8.16 -14.96
C SER A 93 -2.09 7.09 -15.51
N ALA A 94 -2.60 5.90 -15.84
CA ALA A 94 -1.79 4.83 -16.41
C ALA A 94 -1.45 5.10 -17.88
N LEU A 95 -0.19 4.87 -18.24
CA LEU A 95 0.31 4.95 -19.62
C LEU A 95 -0.14 3.74 -20.47
N PHE A 96 -0.51 2.64 -19.83
CA PHE A 96 -0.90 1.37 -20.45
C PHE A 96 -2.21 0.86 -19.86
N GLU A 97 -2.84 -0.07 -20.56
CA GLU A 97 -4.12 -0.63 -20.15
C GLU A 97 -3.95 -1.53 -18.92
N LEU A 98 -4.37 -1.05 -17.74
CA LEU A 98 -4.38 -1.81 -16.48
C LEU A 98 -5.50 -2.87 -16.44
N SER A 99 -6.04 -3.31 -17.57
CA SER A 99 -7.28 -4.10 -17.64
C SER A 99 -7.15 -5.51 -17.05
N SER A 100 -5.93 -6.06 -16.97
CA SER A 100 -5.66 -7.38 -16.41
C SER A 100 -5.37 -7.38 -14.91
N MET A 101 -4.97 -6.25 -14.32
CA MET A 101 -4.56 -6.21 -12.92
C MET A 101 -5.77 -6.15 -11.98
N GLU A 102 -5.85 -7.11 -11.06
CA GLU A 102 -6.90 -7.12 -10.04
C GLU A 102 -6.47 -6.33 -8.79
N ILE A 103 -7.34 -5.45 -8.30
CA ILE A 103 -7.15 -4.77 -7.00
C ILE A 103 -8.22 -5.27 -6.04
N VAL A 104 -7.77 -5.95 -4.99
CA VAL A 104 -8.64 -6.57 -3.98
C VAL A 104 -8.27 -6.10 -2.59
N LYS A 105 -9.22 -6.19 -1.65
CA LYS A 105 -8.90 -6.03 -0.22
C LYS A 105 -8.40 -7.35 0.34
N SER A 106 -7.56 -7.27 1.37
CA SER A 106 -7.13 -8.42 2.15
C SER A 106 -8.33 -9.19 2.71
N ALA A 107 -8.18 -10.50 2.83
CA ALA A 107 -9.13 -11.36 3.54
C ALA A 107 -8.89 -11.37 5.06
N PHE A 108 -7.76 -10.84 5.52
CA PHE A 108 -7.38 -10.70 6.93
C PHE A 108 -7.38 -9.23 7.32
N ASP A 109 -7.90 -8.93 8.51
CA ASP A 109 -7.84 -7.58 9.05
C ASP A 109 -6.42 -7.18 9.48
N ASP A 110 -6.24 -5.89 9.84
CA ASP A 110 -4.98 -5.28 10.28
C ASP A 110 -4.26 -6.02 11.43
N ARG A 111 -4.97 -6.84 12.21
CA ARG A 111 -4.41 -7.60 13.33
C ARG A 111 -4.18 -9.07 12.97
N GLU A 112 -5.10 -9.67 12.24
CA GLU A 112 -5.06 -11.08 11.87
C GLU A 112 -3.88 -11.38 10.95
N GLY A 113 -3.68 -10.58 9.90
CA GLY A 113 -2.62 -10.80 8.90
C GLY A 113 -1.23 -10.95 9.53
N PRO A 114 -0.78 -9.98 10.37
CA PRO A 114 0.50 -10.08 11.08
C PRO A 114 0.61 -11.28 12.01
N ILE A 115 -0.48 -11.65 12.71
CA ILE A 115 -0.48 -12.80 13.63
C ILE A 115 -0.31 -14.11 12.87
N PHE A 116 -1.09 -14.31 11.79
CA PHE A 116 -0.97 -15.49 10.95
C PHE A 116 0.39 -15.57 10.27
N GLY A 117 0.93 -14.44 9.80
CA GLY A 117 2.29 -14.37 9.26
C GLY A 117 3.34 -14.82 10.27
N GLY A 118 3.28 -14.29 11.51
CA GLY A 118 4.20 -14.67 12.58
C GLY A 118 4.09 -16.16 12.97
N ALA A 119 2.86 -16.67 13.10
CA ALA A 119 2.61 -18.08 13.37
C ALA A 119 3.14 -18.98 12.23
N LEU A 120 2.89 -18.60 10.98
CA LEU A 120 3.38 -19.31 9.80
C LEU A 120 4.90 -19.33 9.73
N MET A 121 5.58 -18.23 10.10
CA MET A 121 7.05 -18.21 10.20
C MET A 121 7.58 -19.20 11.25
N GLY A 122 6.91 -19.31 12.40
CA GLY A 122 7.25 -20.30 13.43
C GLY A 122 7.05 -21.74 12.95
N LEU A 123 5.89 -22.02 12.33
CA LEU A 123 5.58 -23.33 11.75
C LEU A 123 6.55 -23.71 10.64
N ARG A 124 6.89 -22.77 9.75
CA ARG A 124 7.87 -22.96 8.67
C ARG A 124 9.21 -23.44 9.24
N LYS A 125 9.69 -22.80 10.31
CA LYS A 125 10.94 -23.17 10.98
C LYS A 125 10.84 -24.56 11.63
N TYR A 126 9.71 -24.88 12.27
CA TYR A 126 9.51 -26.17 12.93
C TYR A 126 9.42 -27.34 11.94
N LEU A 127 8.72 -27.13 10.81
CA LEU A 127 8.48 -28.14 9.78
C LEU A 127 9.62 -28.24 8.74
N ASN A 128 10.66 -27.41 8.86
CA ASN A 128 11.77 -27.34 7.91
C ASN A 128 11.35 -27.13 6.44
N ILE A 129 10.38 -26.23 6.22
CA ILE A 129 9.90 -25.91 4.87
C ILE A 129 10.80 -24.84 4.25
N GLU A 130 11.60 -25.27 3.27
CA GLU A 130 12.34 -24.36 2.39
C GLU A 130 11.39 -23.79 1.33
N THR A 131 11.31 -22.47 1.25
CA THR A 131 10.66 -21.78 0.13
C THR A 131 11.77 -21.09 -0.65
N GLY A 132 11.93 -21.43 -1.93
CA GLY A 132 12.97 -20.90 -2.82
C GLY A 132 12.79 -19.44 -3.18
N VAL A 133 12.81 -18.55 -2.19
CA VAL A 133 12.84 -17.10 -2.37
C VAL A 133 14.09 -16.60 -1.64
N LEU A 134 15.14 -16.35 -2.42
CA LEU A 134 16.39 -15.68 -2.03
C LEU A 134 16.35 -14.22 -2.50
#